data_AF-A0AA51HE14-F1
#
_entry.id   AF-A0AA51HE14-F1
#
_cell.length_a   1.000
_cell.length_b   1.000
_cell.length_c   1.000
_cell.angle_alpha   90.00
_cell.angle_beta   90.00
_cell.angle_gamma   90.00
#
_symmetry.space_group_name_H-M   'P 1'
#
loop_
_entity.id
_entity.type
_entity.pdbx_description
1 polymer ?
#
loop_
_entity_poly.entity_id
_entity_poly.type
_entity_poly.pdbx_seq_one_letter_code
_entity_poly.pdbx_strand_id
1 'polypeptide(L)'
;MFYKYPLLIFIGVTAGIVVSAGIFTFITLIGVLTRLAVRTNTANRISLYEDLVVLGAGIGNMVLLFKINLPIGMVGLIMFGLFSGGFVGCLAVALEEVLQVFPVLTYRIKLKFGIPIIVLCLAIGKGLGAFYQLFFSD
;
A
#
# COMPACT_ATOMS: atom_id res chain seq x y z
N MET A 1 20.66 -32.68 7.99
CA MET A 1 21.02 -31.29 7.60
C MET A 1 20.64 -30.97 6.16
N PHE A 2 20.88 -31.85 5.18
CA PHE A 2 20.60 -31.60 3.75
C PHE A 2 19.14 -31.27 3.39
N TYR A 3 18.14 -31.86 4.05
CA TYR A 3 16.72 -31.58 3.77
C TYR A 3 16.25 -30.18 4.16
N LYS A 4 16.97 -29.47 5.05
CA LYS A 4 16.54 -28.15 5.54
C LYS A 4 16.74 -27.04 4.51
N TYR A 5 17.82 -27.10 3.72
CA TYR A 5 18.14 -26.09 2.70
C TYR A 5 17.14 -26.03 1.54
N PRO A 6 16.78 -27.14 0.86
CA PRO A 6 15.82 -27.09 -0.24
C PRO A 6 14.42 -26.67 0.25
N LEU A 7 14.04 -27.07 1.47
CA LEU A 7 12.77 -26.70 2.07
C LEU A 7 12.72 -25.20 2.40
N LEU A 8 13.82 -24.63 2.90
CA LEU A 8 13.93 -23.19 3.16
C LEU A 8 13.90 -22.37 1.86
N ILE A 9 14.54 -22.86 0.79
CA ILE A 9 14.47 -22.23 -0.54
C ILE A 9 13.03 -22.26 -1.06
N PHE A 10 12.34 -23.38 -0.93
CA PHE A 10 10.95 -23.52 -1.39
C PHE A 10 10.00 -22.58 -0.62
N ILE A 11 10.11 -22.53 0.70
CA ILE A 11 9.32 -21.58 1.51
C ILE A 11 9.66 -20.13 1.13
N GLY A 12 10.94 -19.81 0.94
CA GLY A 12 11.36 -18.46 0.56
C GLY A 12 10.79 -18.03 -0.80
N VAL A 13 10.85 -18.90 -1.80
CA VAL A 13 10.33 -18.63 -3.15
C VAL A 13 8.81 -18.47 -3.13
N THR A 14 8.10 -19.40 -2.50
CA THR A 14 6.62 -19.34 -2.41
C THR A 14 6.15 -18.10 -1.66
N ALA A 15 6.76 -17.78 -0.51
CA ALA A 15 6.46 -16.56 0.24
C ALA A 15 6.75 -15.30 -0.58
N GLY A 16 7.87 -15.27 -1.31
CA GLY A 16 8.22 -14.16 -2.20
C GLY A 16 7.17 -13.92 -3.28
N ILE A 17 6.76 -14.98 -3.99
CA ILE A 17 5.73 -14.90 -5.04
C ILE A 17 4.41 -14.38 -4.47
N VAL A 18 3.96 -14.90 -3.32
CA VAL A 18 2.70 -14.49 -2.69
C VAL A 18 2.73 -13.01 -2.29
N VAL A 19 3.83 -12.55 -1.69
CA VAL A 19 3.98 -11.15 -1.27
C VAL A 19 4.04 -10.21 -2.48
N SER A 20 4.83 -10.54 -3.50
CA SER A 20 4.92 -9.73 -4.72
C SER A 20 3.58 -9.63 -5.45
N ALA A 21 2.87 -10.75 -5.59
CA ALA A 21 1.53 -10.77 -6.18
C ALA A 21 0.55 -9.91 -5.36
N GLY A 22 0.55 -10.06 -4.04
CA GLY A 22 -0.33 -9.30 -3.15
C GLY A 22 -0.12 -7.78 -3.27
N ILE A 23 1.13 -7.32 -3.26
CA ILE A 23 1.44 -5.89 -3.35
C ILE A 23 1.10 -5.35 -4.75
N PHE A 24 1.41 -6.09 -5.81
CA PHE A 24 1.11 -5.67 -7.18
C PHE A 24 -0.40 -5.57 -7.43
N THR A 25 -1.17 -6.58 -7.00
CA THR A 25 -2.63 -6.57 -7.05
C THR A 25 -3.21 -5.43 -6.20
N PHE A 26 -2.65 -5.15 -5.03
CA PHE A 26 -3.11 -4.05 -4.18
C PHE A 26 -2.94 -2.68 -4.85
N ILE A 27 -1.77 -2.39 -5.43
CA ILE A 27 -1.48 -1.10 -6.08
C ILE A 27 -2.37 -0.88 -7.31
N THR A 28 -2.58 -1.93 -8.12
CA THR A 28 -3.45 -1.90 -9.30
C THR A 28 -4.92 -1.80 -8.92
N LEU A 29 -5.38 -2.53 -7.89
CA LEU A 29 -6.76 -2.52 -7.40
C LEU A 29 -7.19 -1.15 -6.84
N ILE A 30 -6.32 -0.49 -6.07
CA ILE A 30 -6.59 0.86 -5.56
C ILE A 30 -6.70 1.87 -6.71
N GLY A 31 -6.12 1.56 -7.87
CA GLY A 31 -6.24 2.38 -9.07
C GLY A 31 -5.31 3.59 -9.05
N VAL A 32 -4.20 3.54 -8.29
CA VAL A 32 -3.20 4.62 -8.32
C VAL A 32 -2.60 4.76 -9.72
N LEU A 33 -2.27 3.64 -10.36
CA LEU A 33 -1.64 3.61 -11.69
C LEU A 33 -2.59 4.10 -12.78
N THR A 34 -3.83 3.63 -12.77
CA THR A 34 -4.84 4.01 -13.76
C THR A 34 -5.20 5.49 -13.64
N ARG A 35 -5.28 6.02 -12.41
CA ARG A 35 -5.55 7.43 -12.14
C ARG A 35 -4.41 8.36 -12.57
N LEU A 36 -3.17 7.94 -12.34
CA LEU A 36 -1.98 8.63 -12.87
C LEU A 36 -2.00 8.64 -14.41
N ALA A 37 -2.24 7.49 -15.04
CA ALA A 37 -2.29 7.37 -16.50
C ALA A 37 -3.40 8.21 -17.14
N VAL A 38 -4.56 8.30 -16.49
CA VAL A 38 -5.67 9.17 -16.93
C VAL A 38 -5.29 10.64 -16.78
N ARG A 39 -4.64 11.04 -15.67
CA ARG A 39 -4.23 12.44 -15.49
C ARG A 39 -3.12 12.90 -16.42
N THR A 40 -2.23 12.02 -16.85
CA THR A 40 -1.20 12.33 -17.84
C THR A 40 -1.69 12.22 -19.28
N ASN A 41 -3.01 12.06 -19.50
CA ASN A 41 -3.61 11.78 -20.82
C ASN A 41 -2.95 10.60 -21.56
N THR A 42 -2.41 9.64 -20.82
CA THR A 42 -1.64 8.50 -21.33
C THR A 42 -2.29 7.17 -20.91
N ALA A 43 -3.63 7.12 -20.92
CA ALA A 43 -4.40 5.93 -20.57
C ALA A 43 -4.12 4.73 -21.50
N ASN A 44 -3.61 4.98 -22.72
CA ASN A 44 -3.27 3.92 -23.67
C ASN A 44 -1.95 3.18 -23.34
N ARG A 45 -1.18 3.63 -22.34
CA ARG A 45 0.10 3.01 -21.95
C ARG A 45 0.16 2.64 -20.47
N ILE A 46 -0.93 2.13 -19.91
CA ILE A 46 -1.00 1.69 -18.51
C ILE A 46 0.07 0.62 -18.20
N SER A 47 0.34 -0.31 -19.13
CA SER A 47 1.36 -1.35 -18.93
C SER A 47 2.76 -0.78 -18.68
N LEU A 48 3.12 0.38 -19.25
CA LEU A 48 4.41 1.02 -18.97
C LEU A 48 4.50 1.54 -17.53
N TYR A 49 3.38 2.02 -16.97
CA TYR A 49 3.35 2.45 -15.57
C TYR A 49 3.50 1.25 -14.62
N GLU A 50 2.90 0.12 -14.96
CA GLU A 50 3.05 -1.13 -14.20
C GLU A 50 4.50 -1.62 -14.22
N ASP A 51 5.12 -1.67 -15.39
CA ASP A 51 6.54 -2.06 -15.55
C ASP A 51 7.48 -1.15 -14.77
N LEU A 52 7.25 0.16 -14.79
CA LEU A 52 8.04 1.13 -14.02
C LEU A 52 7.91 0.93 -12.51
N VAL A 53 6.72 0.58 -12.02
CA VAL A 53 6.54 0.29 -10.59
C VAL A 53 7.21 -1.03 -10.20
N VAL A 54 7.14 -2.06 -11.05
CA VAL A 54 7.84 -3.33 -10.80
C VAL A 54 9.35 -3.12 -10.78
N LEU A 55 9.90 -2.36 -11.74
CA LEU A 55 11.31 -2.00 -11.78
C LEU A 55 11.72 -1.18 -10.55
N GLY A 56 10.93 -0.16 -10.18
CA GLY A 56 11.18 0.66 -8.99
C GLY A 56 11.18 -0.16 -7.70
N ALA A 57 10.21 -1.06 -7.54
CA ALA A 57 10.13 -1.96 -6.39
C ALA A 57 11.31 -2.95 -6.34
N GLY A 58 11.75 -3.46 -7.49
CA GLY A 58 12.92 -4.33 -7.60
C GLY A 58 14.22 -3.61 -7.20
N ILE A 59 14.45 -2.40 -7.73
CA ILE A 59 15.61 -1.57 -7.38
C ILE A 59 15.56 -1.20 -5.89
N GLY A 60 14.40 -0.77 -5.38
CA GLY A 60 14.22 -0.44 -3.97
C GLY A 60 14.52 -1.60 -3.03
N ASN A 61 14.06 -2.82 -3.38
CA ASN A 61 14.38 -4.02 -2.60
C ASN A 61 15.86 -4.36 -2.63
N MET A 62 16.53 -4.24 -3.79
CA MET A 62 17.97 -4.46 -3.91
C MET A 62 18.76 -3.49 -2.99
N VAL A 63 18.41 -2.19 -3.02
CA VAL A 63 19.06 -1.19 -2.16
C VAL A 63 18.86 -1.52 -0.68
N LEU A 64 17.65 -1.91 -0.30
CA LEU A 64 17.31 -2.26 1.08
C LEU A 64 18.04 -3.52 1.57
N LEU A 65 18.07 -4.58 0.76
CA LEU A 65 18.67 -5.87 1.12
C LEU A 65 20.19 -5.80 1.20
N PHE A 66 20.84 -5.15 0.23
CA PHE A 66 22.29 -5.04 0.18
C PHE A 66 22.84 -3.91 1.06
N LYS A 67 21.98 -3.17 1.77
CA LYS A 67 22.34 -1.98 2.57
C LYS A 67 23.31 -1.07 1.83
N ILE A 68 23.02 -0.82 0.55
CA ILE A 68 23.87 0.02 -0.28
C ILE A 68 23.78 1.43 0.30
N ASN A 69 24.91 1.93 0.82
CA ASN A 69 25.02 3.32 1.20
C ASN A 69 25.05 4.14 -0.09
N LEU A 70 23.90 4.58 -0.57
CA LEU A 70 23.85 5.56 -1.64
C LEU A 70 24.17 6.93 -1.01
N PRO A 71 25.28 7.60 -1.39
CA PRO A 71 25.56 8.97 -0.99
C PRO A 71 24.66 9.92 -1.79
N ILE A 72 23.37 9.81 -1.56
CA ILE A 72 22.36 10.70 -2.11
C ILE A 72 22.49 11.98 -1.30
N GLY A 73 23.16 12.98 -1.88
CA GLY A 73 23.27 14.29 -1.28
C GLY A 73 21.89 14.91 -0.97
N MET A 74 21.89 16.07 -0.34
CA MET A 74 20.66 16.73 0.14
C MET A 74 19.60 16.91 -0.95
N VAL A 75 20.01 17.17 -2.20
CA VAL A 75 19.11 17.32 -3.36
C VAL A 75 18.33 16.03 -3.64
N GLY A 76 18.97 14.87 -3.56
CA GLY A 76 18.29 13.61 -3.86
C GLY A 76 17.37 13.15 -2.72
N LEU A 77 17.66 13.51 -1.47
CA LEU A 77 16.73 13.32 -0.35
C LEU A 77 15.46 14.15 -0.51
N ILE A 78 15.61 15.42 -0.93
CA ILE A 78 14.46 16.31 -1.20
C ILE A 78 13.62 15.75 -2.34
N MET A 79 14.25 15.33 -3.44
CA MET A 79 13.54 14.72 -4.58
C MET A 79 12.82 13.44 -4.15
N PHE A 80 13.50 12.53 -3.44
CA PHE A 80 12.89 11.30 -2.95
C PHE A 80 11.70 11.57 -2.02
N GLY A 81 11.83 12.55 -1.11
CA GLY A 81 10.75 12.98 -0.22
C GLY A 81 9.54 13.53 -0.98
N LEU A 82 9.77 14.33 -2.02
CA LEU A 82 8.70 14.90 -2.83
C LEU A 82 7.96 13.84 -3.65
N PHE A 83 8.68 12.90 -4.27
CA PHE A 83 8.06 11.79 -5.01
C PHE A 83 7.33 10.81 -4.08
N SER A 84 7.91 10.47 -2.93
CA SER A 84 7.27 9.62 -1.93
C SER A 84 6.00 10.27 -1.39
N GLY A 85 6.04 11.57 -1.07
CA GLY A 85 4.87 12.34 -0.65
C GLY A 85 3.77 12.39 -1.70
N GLY A 86 4.13 12.63 -2.98
CA GLY A 86 3.18 12.59 -4.09
C GLY A 86 2.52 11.21 -4.26
N PHE A 87 3.30 10.14 -4.16
CA PHE A 87 2.80 8.77 -4.23
C PHE A 87 1.83 8.45 -3.08
N VAL A 88 2.19 8.79 -1.84
CA VAL A 88 1.31 8.61 -0.66
C VAL A 88 0.04 9.45 -0.78
N GLY A 89 0.13 10.67 -1.32
CA GLY A 89 -1.03 11.52 -1.61
C GLY A 89 -1.99 10.87 -2.61
N CYS A 90 -1.47 10.32 -3.71
CA CYS A 90 -2.30 9.59 -4.68
C CYS A 90 -2.92 8.32 -4.09
N LEU A 91 -2.18 7.59 -3.25
CA LEU A 91 -2.70 6.43 -2.52
C LEU A 91 -3.86 6.84 -1.59
N ALA A 92 -3.71 7.94 -0.84
CA ALA A 92 -4.72 8.42 0.09
C ALA A 92 -6.04 8.79 -0.62
N VAL A 93 -5.95 9.55 -1.71
CA VAL A 93 -7.13 9.92 -2.52
C VAL A 93 -7.79 8.68 -3.12
N ALA A 94 -7.00 7.75 -3.64
CA ALA A 94 -7.52 6.53 -4.24
C ALA A 94 -8.19 5.61 -3.19
N LEU A 95 -7.61 5.52 -1.99
CA LEU A 95 -8.22 4.83 -0.84
C LEU A 95 -9.52 5.49 -0.42
N GLU A 96 -9.58 6.83 -0.38
CA GLU A 96 -10.80 7.57 -0.04
C GLU A 96 -11.95 7.23 -1.00
N GLU A 97 -11.69 7.24 -2.31
CA GLU A 97 -12.71 6.91 -3.30
C GLU A 97 -13.23 5.48 -3.15
N VAL A 98 -12.35 4.52 -2.89
CA VAL A 98 -12.75 3.14 -2.59
C VAL A 98 -13.54 3.08 -1.28
N LEU A 99 -13.13 3.86 -0.26
CA LEU A 99 -13.82 3.93 1.03
C LEU A 99 -15.26 4.45 0.90
N GLN A 100 -15.48 5.45 0.03
CA GLN A 100 -16.80 6.03 -0.20
C GLN A 100 -17.80 5.03 -0.80
N VAL A 101 -17.32 3.96 -1.47
CA VAL A 101 -18.18 2.90 -2.00
C VAL A 101 -18.74 1.99 -0.90
N PHE A 102 -18.02 1.80 0.23
CA PHE A 102 -18.48 0.94 1.32
C PHE A 102 -19.84 1.34 1.92
N PRO A 103 -20.10 2.60 2.32
CA PRO A 103 -21.40 2.98 2.85
C PRO A 103 -22.52 2.81 1.80
N VAL A 104 -22.23 3.08 0.52
CA VAL A 104 -23.19 2.86 -0.58
C VAL A 104 -23.53 1.37 -0.73
N LEU A 105 -22.51 0.50 -0.72
CA LEU A 105 -22.70 -0.95 -0.76
C LEU A 105 -23.54 -1.42 0.42
N THR A 106 -23.28 -0.89 1.61
CA THR A 106 -23.98 -1.28 2.85
C THR A 106 -25.46 -0.84 2.84
N TYR A 107 -25.76 0.28 2.19
CA TYR A 107 -27.15 0.72 1.96
C TYR A 107 -27.87 -0.16 0.91
N ARG A 108 -27.18 -0.55 -0.17
CA ARG A 108 -27.72 -1.41 -1.25
C ARG A 108 -28.11 -2.81 -0.76
N ILE A 109 -27.29 -3.41 0.11
CA ILE A 109 -27.55 -4.74 0.69
C ILE A 109 -28.62 -4.72 1.80
N LYS A 110 -29.31 -3.60 2.02
CA LYS A 110 -30.35 -3.42 3.07
C LYS A 110 -29.88 -3.85 4.46
N LEU A 111 -28.61 -3.62 4.80
CA LEU A 111 -28.06 -3.84 6.15
C LEU A 111 -28.53 -2.72 7.10
N LYS A 112 -29.84 -2.63 7.31
CA LYS A 112 -30.50 -1.54 8.04
C LYS A 112 -30.13 -1.46 9.53
N PHE A 113 -29.65 -2.56 10.12
CA PHE A 113 -29.43 -2.65 11.58
C PHE A 113 -27.96 -2.72 12.01
N GLY A 114 -26.99 -2.85 11.09
CA GLY A 114 -25.58 -3.08 11.46
C GLY A 114 -24.68 -1.84 11.41
N ILE A 115 -24.95 -0.89 10.51
CA ILE A 115 -24.06 0.26 10.26
C ILE A 115 -23.81 1.13 11.51
N PRO A 116 -24.84 1.58 12.25
CA PRO A 116 -24.60 2.41 13.44
C PRO A 116 -23.81 1.67 14.53
N ILE A 117 -23.98 0.35 14.65
CA ILE A 117 -23.23 -0.48 15.60
C ILE A 117 -21.75 -0.56 15.19
N ILE A 118 -21.46 -0.75 13.89
CA ILE A 118 -20.09 -0.78 13.37
C ILE A 118 -19.40 0.57 13.62
N VAL A 119 -20.07 1.68 13.30
CA VAL A 119 -19.52 3.04 13.51
C VAL A 119 -19.28 3.31 15.00
N LEU A 120 -20.22 2.89 15.87
CA LEU A 120 -20.07 3.02 17.32
C LEU A 120 -18.89 2.21 17.87
N CYS A 121 -18.74 0.93 17.45
CA CYS A 121 -17.59 0.11 17.82
C CYS A 121 -16.26 0.72 17.36
N LEU A 122 -16.24 1.30 16.15
CA LEU A 122 -15.04 1.93 15.59
C LEU A 122 -14.67 3.22 16.33
N ALA A 123 -15.68 4.03 16.70
CA ALA A 123 -15.50 5.22 17.53
C ALA A 123 -15.00 4.88 18.94
N ILE A 124 -15.58 3.85 19.58
CA ILE A 124 -15.14 3.36 20.89
C ILE A 124 -13.70 2.82 20.81
N GLY A 125 -13.37 2.02 19.80
CA GLY A 125 -12.02 1.48 19.61
C GLY A 125 -10.97 2.58 19.39
N LYS A 126 -11.28 3.60 18.58
CA LYS A 126 -10.42 4.79 18.41
C LYS A 126 -10.29 5.60 19.70
N GLY A 127 -11.38 5.77 20.44
CA GLY A 127 -11.38 6.45 21.74
C GLY A 127 -10.50 5.74 22.76
N LEU A 128 -10.67 4.42 22.92
CA LEU A 128 -9.84 3.60 23.80
C LEU A 128 -8.37 3.58 23.39
N GLY A 129 -8.08 3.50 22.09
CA GLY A 129 -6.70 3.58 21.58
C GLY A 129 -6.05 4.93 21.90
N ALA A 130 -6.79 6.04 21.75
CA ALA A 130 -6.30 7.36 22.12
C ALA A 130 -6.09 7.49 23.63
N PHE A 131 -7.02 7.00 24.46
CA PHE A 131 -6.87 6.98 25.91
C PHE A 131 -5.66 6.13 26.35
N TYR A 132 -5.48 4.95 25.76
CA TYR A 132 -4.35 4.07 26.06
C TYR A 132 -3.02 4.71 25.67
N GLN A 133 -2.94 5.31 24.49
CA GLN A 133 -1.73 6.02 24.07
C GLN A 133 -1.43 7.24 24.94
N LEU A 134 -2.43 7.90 25.51
CA LEU A 134 -2.24 9.04 26.41
C LEU A 134 -1.78 8.61 27.81
N PHE A 135 -2.20 7.44 28.30
CA PHE A 135 -1.89 6.95 29.66
C PHE A 135 -0.66 6.03 29.74
N PHE A 136 -0.26 5.40 28.63
CA PHE A 136 0.81 4.40 28.58
C PHE A 136 2.02 4.84 27.74
N SER A 137 1.99 6.06 27.17
CA SER A 137 3.10 6.64 26.40
C SER A 137 3.81 7.79 27.12
N ASP A 138 3.68 7.85 28.46
CA ASP A 138 4.69 8.45 29.35
C ASP A 138 5.77 7.39 29.67
#